data_AF-A0AAE9DXL5-F1
#
_entry.id   AF-A0AAE9DXL5-F1
#
_cell.length_a   1.000
_cell.length_b   1.000
_cell.length_c   1.000
_cell.angle_alpha   90.00
_cell.angle_beta   90.00
_cell.angle_gamma   90.00
#
_symmetry.space_group_name_H-M   'P 1'
#
loop_
_entity.id
_entity.type
_entity.pdbx_description
1 polymer ?
#
loop_
_entity_poly.entity_id
_entity_poly.type
_entity_poly.pdbx_seq_one_letter_code
_entity_poly.pdbx_strand_id
1 'polypeptide(L)'
;MCAKKHVSGDWMVIIGCIQGLKSYNKALECLPATKEAKIVKTCAETDEGEYLLNDENSYRFNVAPASSWLPWIQVNGKREPYAEHHLKDVVCSLESMKNEEMCQEN
;
A
#
# COMPACT_ATOMS: atom_id res chain seq x y z
N MET A 1 -0.74 -2.32 7.57
CA MET A 1 -0.18 -1.36 8.53
C MET A 1 1.04 -1.89 9.25
N CYS A 2 0.96 -3.03 9.95
CA CYS A 2 2.13 -3.61 10.64
C CYS A 2 3.36 -3.85 9.73
N ALA A 3 3.17 -4.34 8.49
CA ALA A 3 4.28 -4.49 7.54
C ALA A 3 4.96 -3.15 7.22
N LYS A 4 4.18 -2.11 6.91
CA LYS A 4 4.66 -0.73 6.67
C LYS A 4 5.47 -0.16 7.85
N LYS A 5 5.13 -0.55 9.09
CA LYS A 5 5.83 -0.07 10.30
C LYS A 5 7.11 -0.85 10.61
N HIS A 6 7.07 -2.18 10.49
CA HIS A 6 8.08 -3.07 11.08
C HIS A 6 9.03 -3.72 10.08
N VAL A 7 8.74 -3.66 8.79
CA VAL A 7 9.63 -4.17 7.74
C VAL A 7 10.52 -3.04 7.26
N SER A 8 11.83 -3.24 7.40
CA SER A 8 12.84 -2.24 6.99
C SER A 8 13.09 -2.24 5.48
N GLY A 9 12.87 -3.38 4.83
CA GLY A 9 12.95 -3.54 3.37
C GLY A 9 11.67 -3.16 2.64
N ASP A 10 11.54 -3.66 1.41
CA ASP A 10 10.37 -3.41 0.58
C ASP A 10 9.13 -4.16 1.09
N TRP A 11 8.35 -3.49 1.93
CA TRP A 11 7.08 -4.01 2.46
C TRP A 11 5.99 -4.11 1.39
N MET A 12 6.13 -3.46 0.23
CA MET A 12 5.13 -3.52 -0.85
C MET A 12 5.02 -4.91 -1.45
N VAL A 13 6.12 -5.67 -1.50
CA VAL A 13 6.11 -7.07 -1.97
C VAL A 13 5.20 -7.94 -1.09
N ILE A 14 5.25 -7.74 0.23
CA ILE A 14 4.38 -8.47 1.18
C ILE A 14 2.92 -8.10 0.94
N ILE A 15 2.61 -6.81 0.80
CA ILE A 15 1.23 -6.36 0.58
C ILE A 15 0.71 -6.83 -0.78
N GLY A 16 1.52 -6.78 -1.83
CA GLY A 16 1.18 -7.29 -3.15
C GLY A 16 0.85 -8.77 -3.14
N CYS A 17 1.58 -9.58 -2.37
CA CYS A 17 1.25 -11.01 -2.16
C CYS A 17 -0.09 -11.20 -1.43
N ILE A 18 -0.39 -10.35 -0.44
CA ILE A 18 -1.62 -10.47 0.38
C ILE A 18 -2.87 -10.04 -0.41
N GLN A 19 -2.75 -9.06 -1.30
CA GLN A 19 -3.89 -8.50 -2.03
C GLN A 19 -4.64 -9.59 -2.83
N GLY A 20 -5.95 -9.67 -2.61
CA GLY A 20 -6.83 -10.68 -3.23
C GLY A 20 -7.00 -11.97 -2.43
N LEU A 21 -6.19 -12.19 -1.38
CA LEU A 21 -6.38 -13.32 -0.47
C LEU A 21 -7.57 -13.09 0.45
N LYS A 22 -8.35 -14.15 0.70
CA LYS A 22 -9.60 -14.09 1.49
C LYS A 22 -9.44 -14.57 2.94
N SER A 23 -8.28 -15.07 3.34
CA SER A 23 -8.08 -15.60 4.69
C SER A 23 -6.79 -15.09 5.30
N TYR A 24 -6.84 -14.83 6.62
CA TYR A 24 -5.68 -14.38 7.39
C TYR A 24 -4.54 -15.40 7.34
N ASN A 25 -4.85 -16.69 7.49
CA ASN A 25 -3.84 -17.74 7.43
C ASN A 25 -3.09 -17.77 6.08
N LYS A 26 -3.79 -17.53 4.97
CA LYS A 26 -3.13 -17.40 3.66
C LYS A 26 -2.29 -16.13 3.55
N ALA A 27 -2.73 -15.02 4.14
CA ALA A 27 -1.93 -13.80 4.20
C ALA A 27 -0.64 -13.99 5.02
N LEU A 28 -0.66 -14.83 6.06
CA LEU A 28 0.55 -15.15 6.83
C LEU A 28 1.60 -15.92 6.01
N GLU A 29 1.20 -16.68 4.98
CA GLU A 29 2.14 -17.37 4.07
C GLU A 29 2.97 -16.38 3.23
N CYS A 30 2.52 -15.12 3.08
CA CYS A 30 3.26 -14.05 2.40
C CYS A 30 4.37 -13.41 3.25
N LEU A 31 4.42 -13.70 4.55
CA LEU A 31 5.45 -13.17 5.43
C LEU A 31 6.71 -14.05 5.34
N PRO A 32 7.89 -13.48 5.05
CA PRO A 32 9.12 -14.26 4.99
C PRO A 32 9.49 -14.80 6.39
N ALA A 33 10.29 -15.86 6.49
CA ALA A 33 10.67 -16.44 7.78
C ALA A 33 11.75 -15.62 8.53
N THR A 34 11.52 -14.32 8.72
CA THR A 34 12.44 -13.36 9.35
C THR A 34 11.98 -12.94 10.75
N LYS A 35 12.87 -12.27 11.50
CA LYS A 35 12.50 -11.68 12.79
C LYS A 35 11.45 -10.58 12.63
N GLU A 36 11.59 -9.73 11.61
CA GLU A 36 10.63 -8.66 11.30
C GLU A 36 9.23 -9.22 11.01
N ALA A 37 9.13 -10.31 10.23
CA ALA A 37 7.87 -10.97 9.96
C ALA A 37 7.15 -11.50 11.21
N LYS A 38 7.90 -12.01 12.19
CA LYS A 38 7.32 -12.40 13.49
C LYS A 38 6.74 -11.19 14.22
N ILE A 39 7.45 -10.06 14.20
CA ILE A 39 6.97 -8.80 14.78
C ILE A 39 5.70 -8.32 14.05
N VAL A 40 5.67 -8.39 12.71
CA VAL A 40 4.49 -8.04 11.91
C VAL A 40 3.29 -8.88 12.31
N LYS A 41 3.46 -10.19 12.46
CA LYS A 41 2.40 -11.09 12.92
C LYS A 41 1.91 -10.71 14.31
N THR A 42 2.81 -10.53 15.27
CA THR A 42 2.43 -10.12 16.63
C THR A 42 1.72 -8.77 16.64
N CYS A 43 2.20 -7.79 15.88
CA CYS A 43 1.55 -6.49 15.74
C CYS A 43 0.12 -6.64 15.21
N ALA A 44 -0.10 -7.51 14.21
CA ALA A 44 -1.43 -7.72 13.62
C ALA A 44 -2.45 -8.35 14.59
N GLU A 45 -1.98 -8.97 15.68
CA GLU A 45 -2.78 -9.71 16.67
C GLU A 45 -2.86 -8.98 18.02
N THR A 46 -2.42 -7.72 18.10
CA THR A 46 -2.36 -6.94 19.35
C THR A 46 -2.90 -5.52 19.15
N ASP A 47 -3.07 -4.80 20.26
CA ASP A 47 -3.52 -3.40 20.32
C ASP A 47 -2.67 -2.46 19.45
N GLU A 48 -1.40 -2.81 19.20
CA GLU A 48 -0.55 -2.05 18.28
C GLU A 48 -1.15 -2.04 16.86
N GLY A 49 -1.58 -3.19 16.36
CA GLY A 49 -2.20 -3.30 15.03
C GLY A 49 -3.52 -2.52 14.95
N GLU A 50 -4.34 -2.60 16.00
CA GLU A 50 -5.58 -1.83 16.10
C GLU A 50 -5.30 -0.32 16.09
N TYR A 51 -4.35 0.14 16.90
CA TYR A 51 -3.94 1.54 16.93
C TYR A 51 -3.48 2.03 15.55
N LEU A 52 -2.64 1.26 14.86
CA LEU A 52 -2.14 1.64 13.53
C LEU A 52 -3.24 1.69 12.47
N LEU A 53 -4.29 0.86 12.59
CA LEU A 53 -5.46 0.95 11.70
C LEU A 53 -6.27 2.22 11.96
N ASN A 54 -6.44 2.59 13.23
CA ASN A 54 -7.16 3.81 13.62
C ASN A 54 -6.38 5.09 13.25
N ASP A 55 -5.06 5.06 13.39
CA ASP A 55 -4.18 6.15 12.97
C ASP A 55 -4.25 6.38 11.44
N GLU A 56 -4.19 5.32 10.64
CA GLU A 56 -4.33 5.41 9.18
C GLU A 56 -5.72 5.93 8.77
N ASN A 57 -6.79 5.57 9.49
CA ASN A 57 -8.12 6.15 9.28
C ASN A 57 -8.15 7.66 9.54
N SER A 58 -7.48 8.11 10.60
CA SER A 58 -7.36 9.53 10.96
C SER A 58 -6.56 10.30 9.90
N TYR A 59 -5.48 9.70 9.40
CA TYR A 59 -4.74 10.25 8.26
C TYR A 59 -5.63 10.37 7.01
N ARG A 60 -6.34 9.29 6.64
CA ARG A 60 -7.24 9.26 5.46
C ARG A 60 -8.29 10.35 5.51
N PHE A 61 -8.87 10.63 6.68
CA PHE A 61 -9.85 11.70 6.84
C PHE A 61 -9.32 13.06 6.36
N ASN A 62 -8.03 13.33 6.57
CA ASN A 62 -7.41 14.60 6.20
C ASN A 62 -6.95 14.65 4.75
N VAL A 63 -6.40 13.55 4.22
CA VAL A 63 -5.82 13.54 2.85
C VAL A 63 -6.81 13.15 1.75
N ALA A 64 -7.89 12.49 2.13
CA ALA A 64 -8.95 12.03 1.24
C ALA A 64 -10.35 12.24 1.87
N PRO A 65 -10.70 13.49 2.27
CA PRO A 65 -11.92 13.78 3.04
C PRO A 65 -13.22 13.41 2.31
N ALA A 66 -13.18 13.34 0.97
CA ALA A 66 -14.31 13.00 0.12
C ALA A 66 -14.22 11.57 -0.47
N SER A 67 -13.37 10.70 0.07
CA SER A 67 -13.24 9.31 -0.42
C SER A 67 -14.44 8.45 0.00
N SER A 68 -15.53 8.56 -0.75
CA SER A 68 -16.66 7.62 -0.68
C SER A 68 -16.39 6.30 -1.41
N TRP A 69 -15.31 6.25 -2.20
CA TRP A 69 -14.91 5.12 -3.04
C TRP A 69 -13.40 4.87 -2.94
N LEU A 70 -13.01 3.60 -3.05
CA LEU A 70 -11.62 3.15 -3.10
C LEU A 70 -11.38 2.32 -4.37
N PRO A 71 -10.18 2.41 -4.97
CA PRO A 71 -8.99 3.11 -4.47
C PRO A 71 -9.03 4.64 -4.62
N TRP A 72 -8.45 5.36 -3.65
CA TRP A 72 -8.21 6.80 -3.74
C TRP A 72 -6.75 7.08 -4.10
N ILE A 73 -6.50 7.26 -5.39
CA ILE A 73 -5.15 7.52 -5.93
C ILE A 73 -4.91 9.01 -6.03
N GLN A 74 -3.76 9.44 -5.52
CA GLN A 74 -3.27 10.80 -5.66
C GLN A 74 -1.93 10.79 -6.39
N VAL A 75 -1.77 11.72 -7.33
CA VAL A 75 -0.52 11.98 -8.03
C VAL A 75 -0.12 13.42 -7.70
N ASN A 76 1.10 13.60 -7.18
CA ASN A 76 1.58 14.90 -6.68
C ASN A 76 0.59 15.59 -5.71
N GLY A 77 0.00 14.80 -4.80
CA GLY A 77 -0.93 15.26 -3.77
C GLY A 77 -2.36 15.58 -4.26
N LYS A 78 -2.64 15.47 -5.56
CA LYS A 78 -3.97 15.73 -6.14
C LYS A 78 -4.67 14.43 -6.48
N ARG A 79 -5.97 14.35 -6.21
CA ARG A 79 -6.81 13.20 -6.61
C ARG A 79 -6.77 13.04 -8.13
N GLU A 80 -6.45 11.84 -8.58
CA GLU A 80 -6.44 11.46 -9.99
C GLU A 80 -7.34 10.22 -10.19
N PRO A 81 -8.60 10.40 -10.61
CA PRO A 81 -9.53 9.29 -10.84
C PRO A 81 -9.13 8.40 -12.03
N TYR A 82 -8.50 8.96 -13.07
CA TYR A 82 -8.13 8.19 -14.25
C TYR A 82 -7.09 7.11 -13.91
N ALA A 83 -6.23 7.40 -12.93
CA ALA A 83 -5.22 6.46 -12.44
C ALA A 83 -5.80 5.18 -11.82
N GLU A 84 -7.09 5.13 -11.46
CA GLU A 84 -7.71 3.90 -10.92
C GLU A 84 -7.67 2.74 -11.91
N HIS A 85 -7.73 3.05 -13.21
CA HIS A 85 -7.68 2.07 -14.28
C HIS A 85 -6.47 2.26 -15.20
N HIS A 86 -5.83 3.43 -15.16
CA HIS A 86 -4.76 3.84 -16.07
C HIS A 86 -3.53 4.39 -15.31
N LEU A 87 -3.19 3.79 -14.16
CA LEU A 87 -2.10 4.27 -13.31
C LEU A 87 -0.79 4.45 -14.08
N LYS A 88 -0.43 3.46 -14.92
CA LYS A 88 0.79 3.51 -15.73
C LYS A 88 0.79 4.72 -16.66
N ASP A 89 -0.29 4.93 -17.41
CA ASP A 89 -0.42 6.03 -18.37
C ASP A 89 -0.27 7.39 -17.68
N VAL A 90 -0.93 7.55 -16.52
CA VAL A 90 -0.83 8.76 -15.70
C VAL A 90 0.60 8.97 -15.20
N VAL A 91 1.22 7.96 -14.61
CA VAL A 91 2.58 8.05 -14.05
C VAL A 91 3.59 8.36 -15.16
N CYS A 92 3.49 7.71 -16.31
CA CYS A 92 4.40 7.92 -17.44
C CYS A 92 4.20 9.24 -18.17
N SER A 93 3.05 9.90 -17.99
CA SER A 93 2.85 11.28 -18.46
C SER A 93 3.65 12.32 -17.67
N LEU A 94 4.13 11.97 -16.47
CA LEU A 94 4.91 12.87 -15.62
C LEU A 94 6.33 13.04 -16.17
N GLU A 95 6.78 14.29 -16.26
CA GLU A 95 8.13 14.62 -16.74
C GLU A 95 9.24 13.85 -15.99
N SER A 96 9.07 13.69 -14.67
CA SER A 96 10.03 12.98 -13.82
C SER A 96 10.11 11.48 -14.09
N MET A 97 9.13 10.90 -14.77
CA MET A 97 9.03 9.46 -15.02
C MET A 97 9.30 9.09 -16.48
N LYS A 98 9.40 10.08 -17.38
CA LYS A 98 9.50 9.83 -18.83
C LYS A 98 10.65 8.92 -19.21
N ASN A 99 11.79 9.01 -18.52
CA ASN A 99 12.99 8.25 -18.84
C ASN A 99 13.06 6.89 -18.12
N GLU A 100 12.08 6.56 -17.28
CA GLU A 100 12.03 5.26 -16.61
C GLU A 100 11.70 4.15 -17.60
N GLU A 101 12.37 3.00 -17.48
CA GLU A 101 12.22 1.86 -18.39
C GLU A 101 10.76 1.45 -18.57
N MET A 102 9.97 1.45 -17.48
CA MET A 102 8.56 1.08 -17.54
C MET A 102 7.71 2.02 -18.41
N CYS A 103 8.16 3.25 -18.64
CA CYS A 103 7.48 4.30 -19.38
C CYS A 103 7.97 4.45 -20.81
N GLN A 104 9.02 3.71 -21.19
CA GLN A 104 9.45 3.57 -22.57
C GLN A 104 8.55 2.53 -23.23
N GLU A 105 7.94 2.87 -24.37
CA GLU A 105 7.27 1.88 -25.21
C GLU A 105 8.31 0.90 -25.75
N ASN A 106 8.09 -0.40 -25.57
CA ASN A 106 8.88 -1.43 -26.27
C ASN A 106 8.56 -1.45 -27.76
#